data_AF-A0A954KWF1-F1
#
_entry.id   AF-A0A954KWF1-F1
#
_cell.length_a   1.000
_cell.length_b   1.000
_cell.length_c   1.000
_cell.angle_alpha   90.00
_cell.angle_beta   90.00
_cell.angle_gamma   90.00
#
_symmetry.space_group_name_H-M   'P 1'
#
loop_
_entity.id
_entity.type
_entity.pdbx_description
1 polymer ?
#
loop_
_entity_poly.entity_id
_entity_poly.type
_entity_poly.pdbx_seq_one_letter_code
_entity_poly.pdbx_strand_id
1 'polypeptide(L)'
;MKIGCHCGATISDSTDYLSHKAHLTPDQNLYDVWDGIDDEVIDPVASRKLSADDAYMVSRRIIASPTRLMWQCFECGRLYIDGLDGELHCFVPESDETDQRILRGKGSK
;
A
#
# COMPACT_ATOMS: atom_id res chain seq x y z
N MET A 1 14.77 -3.13 3.02
CA MET A 1 14.88 -3.89 1.77
C MET A 1 15.37 -3.00 0.65
N LYS A 2 15.99 -3.56 -0.41
CA LYS A 2 16.35 -2.84 -1.63
C LYS A 2 15.89 -3.65 -2.82
N ILE A 3 15.28 -3.00 -3.80
CA ILE A 3 14.81 -3.62 -5.05
C ILE A 3 15.72 -3.14 -6.17
N GLY A 4 16.32 -4.06 -6.92
CA GLY A 4 17.08 -3.73 -8.12
C GLY A 4 16.13 -3.56 -9.30
N CYS A 5 16.16 -2.39 -9.94
CA CYS A 5 15.36 -2.15 -11.13
C CYS A 5 16.08 -2.65 -12.39
N HIS A 6 15.34 -3.16 -13.37
CA HIS A 6 15.90 -3.55 -14.68
C HIS A 6 16.61 -2.43 -15.45
N CYS A 7 16.39 -1.15 -15.10
CA CYS A 7 17.14 -0.02 -15.68
C CYS A 7 18.51 0.21 -15.00
N GLY A 8 18.85 -0.54 -13.94
CA GLY A 8 20.08 -0.36 -13.15
C GLY A 8 19.88 0.44 -11.86
N ALA A 9 18.78 1.17 -11.72
CA ALA A 9 18.47 1.92 -10.51
C ALA A 9 18.24 1.02 -9.30
N THR A 10 18.54 1.52 -8.10
CA THR A 10 18.14 0.86 -6.85
C THR A 10 16.97 1.59 -6.22
N ILE A 11 15.89 0.87 -5.94
CA ILE A 11 14.71 1.37 -5.24
C ILE A 11 14.85 0.98 -3.76
N SER A 12 14.94 1.97 -2.87
CA SER A 12 15.10 1.73 -1.43
C SER A 12 13.74 1.53 -0.76
N ASP A 13 13.63 0.52 0.10
CA ASP A 13 12.52 0.36 1.05
C ASP A 13 13.09 0.25 2.47
N SER A 14 13.46 1.38 3.04
CA SER A 14 14.18 1.48 4.32
C SER A 14 13.32 1.97 5.48
N THR A 15 12.26 2.72 5.18
CA THR A 15 11.44 3.44 6.17
C THR A 15 10.01 3.59 5.65
N ASP A 16 9.14 4.12 6.50
CA ASP A 16 7.80 4.56 6.10
C ASP A 16 7.82 5.92 5.36
N TYR A 17 6.67 6.33 4.84
CA TYR A 17 6.44 7.63 4.18
C TYR A 17 7.30 7.89 2.93
N LEU A 18 7.66 6.82 2.21
CA LEU A 18 8.43 6.92 0.98
C LEU A 18 7.54 7.32 -0.20
N SER A 19 7.91 8.38 -0.94
CA SER A 19 7.08 8.93 -2.04
C SER A 19 6.93 8.03 -3.25
N HIS A 20 7.70 6.94 -3.30
CA HIS A 20 7.69 5.92 -4.35
C HIS A 20 7.17 4.58 -3.86
N LYS A 21 6.63 4.50 -2.64
CA LYS A 21 6.04 3.29 -2.07
C LYS A 21 4.56 3.52 -1.82
N ALA A 22 3.73 2.55 -2.18
CA ALA A 22 2.31 2.57 -1.88
C ALA A 22 1.82 1.17 -1.46
N HIS A 23 0.59 1.14 -0.96
CA HIS A 23 -0.14 -0.08 -0.64
C HIS A 23 -1.24 -0.26 -1.68
N LEU A 24 -1.27 -1.43 -2.32
CA LEU A 24 -2.30 -1.84 -3.26
C LEU A 24 -3.38 -2.63 -2.54
N THR A 25 -4.57 -2.06 -2.44
CA THR A 25 -5.78 -2.79 -2.07
C THR A 25 -6.60 -3.04 -3.33
N PRO A 26 -6.88 -4.30 -3.71
CA PRO A 26 -7.81 -4.58 -4.80
C PRO A 26 -9.17 -3.95 -4.52
N ASP A 27 -9.84 -3.46 -5.56
CA ASP A 27 -11.15 -2.80 -5.45
C ASP A 27 -12.17 -3.66 -4.69
N GLN A 28 -12.23 -4.97 -5.01
CA GLN A 28 -13.13 -5.91 -4.35
C GLN A 28 -12.91 -5.98 -2.83
N ASN A 29 -11.66 -5.91 -2.38
CA ASN A 29 -11.31 -5.99 -0.97
C ASN A 29 -11.39 -4.65 -0.26
N LEU A 30 -11.51 -3.53 -0.98
CA LEU A 30 -11.63 -2.22 -0.35
C LEU A 30 -12.96 -2.10 0.41
N TYR A 31 -14.03 -2.67 -0.14
CA TYR A 31 -15.34 -2.71 0.52
C TYR A 31 -15.32 -3.56 1.79
N ASP A 32 -14.65 -4.73 1.75
CA ASP A 32 -14.45 -5.57 2.94
C ASP A 32 -13.71 -4.82 4.07
N VAL A 33 -12.79 -3.91 3.72
CA VAL A 33 -12.10 -3.07 4.71
C VAL A 33 -13.07 -2.09 5.37
N TRP A 34 -13.96 -1.46 4.60
CA TRP A 34 -14.94 -0.52 5.14
C TRP A 34 -15.94 -1.23 6.05
N ASP A 35 -16.52 -2.31 5.55
CA ASP A 35 -17.48 -3.11 6.31
C ASP A 35 -16.81 -3.67 7.59
N GLY A 36 -15.57 -4.16 7.49
CA GLY A 36 -14.82 -4.61 8.66
C GLY A 36 -14.56 -3.50 9.68
N ILE A 37 -14.26 -2.28 9.26
CA ILE A 37 -14.10 -1.14 10.19
C ILE A 37 -15.43 -0.85 10.89
N ASP A 38 -16.53 -0.83 10.15
CA ASP A 38 -17.85 -0.54 10.73
C ASP A 38 -18.24 -1.63 11.75
N ASP A 39 -18.19 -2.90 11.33
CA ASP A 39 -18.68 -4.05 12.10
C ASP A 39 -17.73 -4.47 13.25
N GLU A 40 -16.42 -4.40 13.05
CA GLU A 40 -15.43 -4.87 14.04
C GLU A 40 -14.82 -3.74 14.88
N VAL A 41 -14.99 -2.47 14.49
CA VAL A 41 -14.40 -1.33 15.22
C VAL A 41 -15.45 -0.34 15.67
N ILE A 42 -16.19 0.30 14.76
CA ILE A 42 -17.07 1.42 15.10
C ILE A 42 -18.23 0.94 15.97
N ASP A 43 -18.96 -0.08 15.55
CA ASP A 43 -20.11 -0.61 16.28
C ASP A 43 -19.71 -1.22 17.65
N PRO A 44 -18.63 -2.00 17.76
CA PRO A 44 -18.14 -2.49 19.05
C PRO A 44 -17.68 -1.39 20.00
N VAL A 45 -17.01 -0.34 19.51
CA VAL A 45 -16.61 0.81 20.34
C VAL A 45 -17.85 1.58 20.80
N ALA A 46 -18.79 1.88 19.89
CA ALA A 46 -20.02 2.59 20.21
C ALA A 46 -20.87 1.85 21.25
N SER A 47 -20.91 0.51 21.17
CA SER A 47 -21.60 -0.36 22.12
C SER A 47 -20.78 -0.70 23.37
N ARG A 48 -19.59 -0.12 23.54
CA ARG A 48 -18.65 -0.35 24.66
C ARG A 48 -18.23 -1.82 24.83
N LYS A 49 -18.25 -2.59 23.74
CA LYS A 49 -17.78 -3.98 23.66
C LYS A 49 -16.29 -4.06 23.28
N LEU A 50 -15.72 -2.98 22.78
CA LEU A 50 -14.31 -2.86 22.42
C LEU A 50 -13.71 -1.61 23.06
N SER A 51 -12.50 -1.73 23.62
CA SER A 51 -11.76 -0.59 24.15
C SER A 51 -11.17 0.24 23.00
N ALA A 52 -10.83 1.51 23.27
CA ALA A 52 -10.17 2.36 22.27
C ALA A 52 -8.79 1.80 21.87
N ASP A 53 -8.05 1.22 22.83
CA ASP A 53 -6.73 0.64 22.57
C ASP A 53 -6.81 -0.59 21.66
N ASP A 54 -7.78 -1.47 21.91
CA ASP A 54 -8.04 -2.63 21.05
C ASP A 54 -8.53 -2.20 19.67
N ALA A 55 -9.38 -1.16 19.61
CA ALA A 55 -9.89 -0.62 18.35
C ALA A 55 -8.77 -0.17 17.40
N TYR A 56 -7.70 0.47 17.91
CA TYR A 56 -6.53 0.81 17.09
C TYR A 56 -5.86 -0.41 16.48
N MET A 57 -5.72 -1.50 17.24
CA MET A 57 -5.10 -2.73 16.76
C MET A 57 -5.96 -3.42 15.70
N VAL A 58 -7.26 -3.53 15.96
CA VAL A 58 -8.23 -4.14 15.03
C VAL A 58 -8.29 -3.35 13.72
N SER A 59 -8.37 -2.01 13.80
CA SER A 59 -8.39 -1.13 12.63
C SER A 59 -7.16 -1.33 11.73
N ARG A 60 -5.96 -1.34 12.33
CA ARG A 60 -4.70 -1.54 11.59
C ARG A 60 -4.64 -2.92 10.95
N ARG A 61 -5.12 -3.96 11.63
CA ARG A 61 -5.19 -5.32 11.08
C ARG A 61 -6.10 -5.35 9.84
N ILE A 62 -7.30 -4.79 9.94
CA ILE A 62 -8.29 -4.78 8.85
C ILE A 62 -7.73 -4.03 7.63
N ILE A 63 -7.20 -2.82 7.84
CA ILE A 63 -6.64 -1.99 6.77
C ILE A 63 -5.43 -2.67 6.11
N ALA A 64 -4.55 -3.31 6.88
CA ALA A 64 -3.33 -3.90 6.35
C ALA A 64 -3.56 -5.25 5.65
N SER A 65 -4.54 -6.04 6.09
CA SER A 65 -4.72 -7.44 5.67
C SER A 65 -4.86 -7.64 4.14
N PRO A 66 -5.60 -6.81 3.39
CA PRO A 66 -5.75 -7.01 1.94
C PRO A 66 -4.71 -6.25 1.12
N THR A 67 -3.76 -5.56 1.78
CA THR A 67 -2.81 -4.69 1.09
C THR A 67 -1.59 -5.46 0.63
N ARG A 68 -1.07 -5.07 -0.54
CA ARG A 68 0.23 -5.53 -1.07
C ARG A 68 1.13 -4.33 -1.26
N LEU A 69 2.44 -4.51 -1.10
CA LEU A 69 3.35 -3.41 -1.33
C LEU A 69 3.57 -3.20 -2.83
N MET A 70 3.75 -1.94 -3.20
CA MET A 70 4.19 -1.56 -4.52
C MET A 70 5.20 -0.42 -4.47
N TRP A 71 6.07 -0.39 -5.46
CA TRP A 71 7.14 0.59 -5.58
C TRP A 71 7.27 1.10 -7.00
N GLN A 72 7.59 2.38 -7.16
CA GLN A 72 7.89 3.00 -8.44
C GLN A 72 9.37 3.31 -8.57
N CYS A 73 9.97 2.96 -9.70
CA CYS A 73 11.33 3.39 -10.03
C CYS A 73 11.34 4.89 -10.37
N PHE A 74 12.16 5.65 -9.66
CA PHE A 74 12.33 7.09 -9.92
C PHE A 74 13.03 7.43 -11.23
N GLU A 75 13.81 6.50 -11.79
CA GLU A 75 14.56 6.75 -13.02
C GLU A 75 13.76 6.41 -14.28
N CYS A 76 13.06 5.27 -14.29
CA CYS A 76 12.39 4.77 -15.50
C CYS A 76 10.88 4.56 -15.34
N GLY A 77 10.29 4.87 -14.19
CA GLY A 77 8.84 4.78 -13.97
C GLY A 77 8.26 3.36 -13.82
N ARG A 78 9.07 2.29 -14.00
CA ARG A 78 8.63 0.89 -13.76
C ARG A 78 7.98 0.72 -12.40
N LEU A 79 6.86 -0.01 -12.38
CA LEU A 79 6.16 -0.35 -11.15
C LEU A 79 6.49 -1.79 -10.75
N TYR A 80 6.83 -1.97 -9.49
CA TYR A 80 7.06 -3.27 -8.87
C TYR A 80 5.93 -3.50 -7.87
N ILE A 81 5.29 -4.66 -7.89
CA ILE A 81 4.13 -4.97 -7.05
C ILE A 81 4.29 -6.38 -6.51
N ASP A 82 4.09 -6.57 -5.20
CA ASP A 82 4.04 -7.91 -4.62
C ASP A 82 2.83 -8.68 -5.19
N GLY A 83 3.11 -9.86 -5.72
CA GLY A 83 2.11 -10.79 -6.25
C GLY A 83 1.48 -11.63 -5.16
N LEU A 84 0.33 -12.24 -5.48
CA LEU A 84 -0.30 -13.23 -4.60
C LEU A 84 0.48 -14.55 -4.55
N ASP A 85 1.36 -14.76 -5.52
CA ASP A 85 2.32 -15.87 -5.60
C ASP A 85 3.56 -15.66 -4.70
N GLY A 86 3.68 -14.51 -4.04
CA GLY A 86 4.85 -14.15 -3.24
C GLY A 86 6.03 -13.64 -4.07
N GLU A 87 5.86 -13.51 -5.39
CA GLU A 87 6.87 -12.99 -6.30
C GLU A 87 6.67 -11.49 -6.55
N LEU A 88 7.76 -10.81 -6.89
CA LEU A 88 7.72 -9.39 -7.23
C LEU A 88 7.49 -9.22 -8.73
N HIS A 89 6.33 -8.69 -9.12
CA HIS A 89 5.98 -8.45 -10.52
C HIS A 89 6.42 -7.07 -10.98
N CYS A 90 6.95 -6.96 -12.21
CA CYS A 90 7.38 -5.70 -12.81
C CYS A 90 6.48 -5.30 -13.99
N PHE A 91 5.88 -4.11 -13.91
CA PHE A 91 5.12 -3.48 -14.97
C PHE A 91 5.95 -2.38 -15.63
N VAL A 92 6.01 -2.43 -16.96
CA VAL A 92 6.82 -1.54 -17.79
C VAL A 92 5.93 -0.43 -18.35
N PRO A 93 6.30 0.86 -18.20
CA PRO A 93 5.61 1.96 -18.86
C PRO A 93 5.66 1.79 -20.38
N GLU A 94 4.62 2.22 -21.07
CA GLU A 94 4.55 2.11 -22.53
C GLU A 94 5.62 2.96 -23.24
N SER A 95 5.99 4.11 -22.66
CA SER A 95 6.97 5.05 -23.21
C SER A 95 7.92 5.61 -22.15
N ASP A 96 9.05 6.14 -22.60
CA ASP A 96 10.03 6.82 -21.74
C ASP A 96 9.50 8.15 -21.18
N GLU A 97 8.58 8.80 -21.89
CA GLU A 97 7.78 9.92 -21.37
C GLU A 97 6.70 9.39 -20.40
N THR A 98 7.11 9.04 -19.17
CA THR A 98 6.22 8.52 -18.12
C THR A 98 6.37 9.33 -16.82
N ASP A 99 5.29 9.49 -16.05
CA ASP A 99 5.40 10.11 -14.73
C ASP A 99 6.06 9.13 -13.75
N GLN A 100 7.15 9.54 -13.10
CA GLN A 100 7.83 8.76 -12.05
C GLN A 100 7.31 9.09 -10.63
N ARG A 101 6.14 9.74 -10.53
CA ARG A 101 5.55 10.18 -9.25
C ARG A 101 4.10 9.72 -9.09
N ILE A 102 3.68 8.67 -9.78
CA ILE A 102 2.32 8.11 -9.69
C ILE A 102 1.96 7.75 -8.25
N LEU A 103 2.94 7.23 -7.49
CA LEU A 103 2.74 6.83 -6.10
C LEU A 103 2.92 7.99 -5.10
N ARG A 104 3.26 9.19 -5.57
CA ARG A 104 3.48 10.34 -4.69
C ARG A 104 2.14 10.87 -4.18
N GLY A 105 1.95 10.83 -2.87
CA GLY A 105 0.83 11.49 -2.21
C GLY A 105 0.83 13.00 -2.47
N LYS A 106 -0.35 13.61 -2.52
CA LYS A 106 -0.50 15.08 -2.48
C LYS A 106 0.12 15.53 -1.16
N GLY A 107 1.15 16.39 -1.20
CA GLY A 107 1.87 16.80 0.01
C GLY A 107 0.91 17.17 1.13
N SER A 108 1.00 16.46 2.25
CA SER A 108 0.15 16.69 3.41
C SER A 108 0.44 18.08 4.00
N LYS A 109 -0.60 18.84 4.33
CA LYS A 109 -0.48 20.01 5.22
C LYS A 109 -0.17 19.56 6.64
#